data_AF-A0A377DNP6-F1
#
_entry.id   AF-A0A377DNP6-F1
#
_cell.length_a   1.000
_cell.length_b   1.000
_cell.length_c   1.000
_cell.angle_alpha   90.00
_cell.angle_beta   90.00
_cell.angle_gamma   90.00
#
_symmetry.space_group_name_H-M   'P 1'
#
loop_
_entity.id
_entity.type
_entity.pdbx_description
1 polymer ?
#
loop_
_entity_poly.entity_id
_entity_poly.type
_entity_poly.pdbx_seq_one_letter_code
_entity_poly.pdbx_strand_id
1 'polypeptide(L)'
;MDKGFADADVIIERTYNSTQAQQCPTETHICFTRMDGDRLVIHASTQVPWHLRRQVARLVGMKQHKVHVIKERVGGGFGSKQDILLEEVCAWATCVTGRPVLFRYTREEEFIANTSRHVAKVTVKLGAKKDGRLTAVKMDFRANTGPYGNHSLTVPCNGPALSLPLYPCDNVDFQVTTYYSNICPNGAYQGYGAPKGNFAITMALAELAEQLQIDQLEIIERNRVHEGQELKILGAIGEGKAPTSVPSAASCALEEILRQGREMIQWSSPKPQNGDWHIGRGVAIIMQKSGIPDIDQANCMIKLESDGTFIVHSGGADIGTGLDTVVTKLAAEVLHCHRRTCMLSPVIPIMRCLIKAHMPRPVLASRVTRRVWQRKIYGRKFCSTARKCWVSQWQMFNWQRRASCAARKAKLVSGILPIKAKPAPALVHWWELAVISRLISPSRMAQTSLKLPSTRVRVKSAWINSTPCWTAVHRSIQS
;
A
#
# COMPACT_ATOMS: atom_id res chain seq x y z
N MET A 1 30.25 -2.05 -10.85
CA MET A 1 30.32 -0.60 -10.57
C MET A 1 31.50 0.05 -11.28
N ASP A 2 32.75 -0.30 -10.96
CA ASP A 2 33.94 0.35 -11.54
C ASP A 2 33.92 0.33 -13.07
N LYS A 3 33.59 -0.83 -13.66
CA LYS A 3 33.38 -0.96 -15.11
C LYS A 3 32.35 0.05 -15.65
N GLY A 4 31.17 0.14 -15.03
CA GLY A 4 30.11 1.04 -15.50
C GLY A 4 30.49 2.53 -15.44
N PHE A 5 31.28 2.95 -14.45
CA PHE A 5 31.79 4.32 -14.40
C PHE A 5 32.97 4.54 -15.36
N ALA A 6 33.87 3.57 -15.53
CA ALA A 6 34.94 3.65 -16.53
C ALA A 6 34.39 3.71 -17.97
N ASP A 7 33.26 3.05 -18.21
CA ASP A 7 32.54 3.08 -19.48
C ASP A 7 31.72 4.38 -19.67
N ALA A 8 31.61 5.27 -18.68
CA ALA A 8 30.81 6.49 -18.82
C ALA A 8 31.59 7.58 -19.57
N ASP A 9 30.91 8.32 -20.45
CA ASP A 9 31.49 9.51 -21.08
C ASP A 9 31.25 10.76 -20.21
N VAL A 10 30.15 10.78 -19.44
CA VAL A 10 29.82 11.82 -18.46
C VAL A 10 29.46 11.15 -17.13
N ILE A 11 30.01 11.67 -16.04
CA ILE A 11 29.70 11.23 -14.67
C ILE A 11 29.29 12.45 -13.86
N ILE A 12 28.15 12.35 -13.17
CA ILE A 12 27.73 13.34 -12.19
C ILE A 12 27.57 12.71 -10.82
N GLU A 13 27.78 13.51 -9.79
CA GLU A 13 27.48 13.17 -8.40
C GLU A 13 26.80 14.35 -7.73
N ARG A 14 25.61 14.11 -7.16
CA ARG A 14 24.76 15.15 -6.56
C ARG A 14 24.13 14.66 -5.28
N THR A 15 23.96 15.58 -4.34
CA THR A 15 23.34 15.31 -3.05
C THR A 15 22.12 16.19 -2.85
N TYR A 16 20.99 15.55 -2.61
CA TYR A 16 19.70 16.19 -2.40
C TYR A 16 19.25 16.02 -0.96
N ASN A 17 18.92 17.14 -0.33
CA ASN A 17 18.42 17.18 1.03
C ASN A 17 16.92 17.45 1.01
N SER A 18 16.25 17.03 2.08
CA SER A 18 14.82 17.21 2.19
C SER A 18 14.44 17.56 3.62
N THR A 19 13.39 18.35 3.79
CA THR A 19 12.94 18.82 5.10
C THR A 19 11.94 17.86 5.74
N GLN A 20 11.71 18.06 7.04
CA GLN A 20 10.67 17.38 7.79
C GLN A 20 9.30 17.89 7.33
N ALA A 21 8.33 16.98 7.22
CA ALA A 21 6.98 17.30 6.82
C ALA A 21 5.98 16.48 7.64
N GLN A 22 4.91 17.13 8.07
CA GLN A 22 3.83 16.53 8.83
C GLN A 22 2.60 16.29 7.95
N GLN A 23 1.93 15.17 8.19
CA GLN A 23 0.78 14.65 7.46
C GLN A 23 -0.44 15.57 7.60
N CYS A 24 -0.52 16.29 8.73
CA CYS A 24 -1.57 17.25 9.07
C CYS A 24 -2.99 16.79 8.73
N PRO A 25 -3.44 15.58 9.14
CA PRO A 25 -4.84 15.22 8.96
C PRO A 25 -5.73 16.22 9.71
N THR A 26 -6.88 16.58 9.10
CA THR A 26 -7.82 17.55 9.68
C THR A 26 -8.31 17.07 11.05
N GLU A 27 -8.57 15.77 11.17
CA GLU A 27 -8.85 15.11 12.44
C GLU A 27 -7.53 14.71 13.13
N THR A 28 -7.26 15.29 14.30
CA THR A 28 -6.15 14.87 15.18
C THR A 28 -6.36 13.46 15.73
N HIS A 29 -5.32 12.88 16.31
CA HIS A 29 -5.39 11.61 17.02
C HIS A 29 -6.42 11.67 18.15
N ILE A 30 -7.37 10.71 18.13
CA ILE A 30 -8.47 10.59 19.09
C ILE A 30 -8.80 9.11 19.34
N CYS A 31 -9.03 8.80 20.61
CA CYS A 31 -9.36 7.45 21.06
C CYS A 31 -10.31 7.52 22.24
N PHE A 32 -11.38 6.73 22.18
CA PHE A 32 -12.30 6.50 23.29
C PHE A 32 -12.27 5.04 23.69
N THR A 33 -12.10 4.76 24.97
CA THR A 33 -12.04 3.40 25.50
C THR A 33 -13.01 3.23 26.66
N ARG A 34 -13.56 2.02 26.79
CA ARG A 34 -14.41 1.62 27.92
C ARG A 34 -14.32 0.12 28.18
N MET A 35 -14.64 -0.29 29.39
CA MET A 35 -14.92 -1.70 29.68
C MET A 35 -16.37 -2.04 29.30
N ASP A 36 -16.58 -3.26 28.83
CA ASP A 36 -17.85 -3.89 28.51
C ASP A 36 -17.86 -5.27 29.15
N GLY A 37 -18.28 -5.34 30.41
CA GLY A 37 -17.98 -6.49 31.27
C GLY A 37 -16.46 -6.68 31.41
N ASP A 38 -15.95 -7.83 30.99
CA ASP A 38 -14.52 -8.17 31.03
C ASP A 38 -13.77 -7.82 29.73
N ARG A 39 -14.42 -7.14 28.79
CA ARG A 39 -13.88 -6.79 27.48
C ARG A 39 -13.53 -5.31 27.39
N LEU A 40 -12.34 -5.00 26.91
CA LEU A 40 -11.94 -3.64 26.57
C LEU A 40 -12.45 -3.29 25.16
N VAL A 41 -13.24 -2.24 25.06
CA VAL A 41 -13.72 -1.67 23.78
C VAL A 41 -12.97 -0.39 23.49
N ILE A 42 -12.45 -0.26 22.26
CA ILE A 42 -11.59 0.84 21.81
C ILE A 42 -12.16 1.41 20.52
N HIS A 43 -12.75 2.60 20.56
CA HIS A 43 -13.06 3.40 19.39
C HIS A 43 -11.83 4.22 19.02
N ALA A 44 -11.24 3.96 17.85
CA ALA A 44 -9.96 4.54 17.46
C ALA A 44 -9.98 5.16 16.07
N SER A 45 -9.36 6.33 15.97
CA SER A 45 -9.00 6.95 14.69
C SER A 45 -7.69 6.34 14.18
N THR A 46 -7.77 5.17 13.54
CA THR A 46 -6.59 4.35 13.17
C THR A 46 -6.65 3.79 11.75
N GLN A 47 -5.50 3.67 11.08
CA GLN A 47 -5.35 2.93 9.80
C GLN A 47 -5.17 1.42 10.01
N VAL A 48 -4.89 0.99 11.23
CA VAL A 48 -4.34 -0.33 11.52
C VAL A 48 -5.09 -1.07 12.64
N PRO A 49 -6.44 -1.16 12.61
CA PRO A 49 -7.24 -1.65 13.74
C PRO A 49 -6.84 -3.07 14.21
N TRP A 50 -6.34 -3.91 13.30
CA TRP A 50 -5.84 -5.25 13.61
C TRP A 50 -4.52 -5.24 14.37
N HIS A 51 -3.60 -4.34 14.02
CA HIS A 51 -2.34 -4.15 14.75
C HIS A 51 -2.59 -3.49 16.09
N LEU A 52 -3.46 -2.48 16.12
CA LEU A 52 -3.88 -1.82 17.35
C LEU A 52 -4.38 -2.85 18.37
N ARG A 53 -5.35 -3.68 17.96
CA ARG A 53 -5.89 -4.74 18.84
C ARG A 53 -4.80 -5.67 19.38
N ARG A 54 -3.89 -6.12 18.51
CA ARG A 54 -2.83 -7.08 18.89
C ARG A 54 -1.85 -6.45 19.88
N GLN A 55 -1.43 -5.21 19.65
CA GLN A 55 -0.43 -4.54 20.48
C GLN A 55 -1.02 -4.09 21.81
N VAL A 56 -2.20 -3.45 21.81
CA VAL A 56 -2.86 -3.02 23.04
C VAL A 56 -3.16 -4.22 23.95
N ALA A 57 -3.70 -5.32 23.41
CA ALA A 57 -3.93 -6.54 24.20
C ALA A 57 -2.68 -7.01 24.96
N ARG A 58 -1.51 -6.96 24.31
CA ARG A 58 -0.24 -7.29 24.96
C ARG A 58 0.14 -6.28 26.04
N LEU A 59 -0.01 -4.99 25.76
CA LEU A 59 0.39 -3.90 26.68
C LEU A 59 -0.45 -3.87 27.96
N VAL A 60 -1.76 -4.11 27.86
CA VAL A 60 -2.67 -4.11 29.02
C VAL A 60 -2.85 -5.50 29.65
N GLY A 61 -2.06 -6.49 29.23
CA GLY A 61 -2.10 -7.84 29.81
C GLY A 61 -3.39 -8.63 29.54
N MET A 62 -4.16 -8.29 28.49
CA MET A 62 -5.42 -8.95 28.16
C MET A 62 -5.27 -9.95 27.01
N LYS A 63 -6.07 -11.03 27.04
CA LYS A 63 -6.18 -11.92 25.87
C LYS A 63 -6.79 -11.14 24.71
N GLN A 64 -6.26 -11.32 23.50
CA GLN A 64 -6.67 -10.53 22.33
C GLN A 64 -8.19 -10.60 22.00
N HIS A 65 -8.87 -11.70 22.35
CA HIS A 65 -10.33 -11.83 22.15
C HIS A 65 -11.15 -11.00 23.15
N LYS A 66 -10.53 -10.52 24.24
CA LYS A 66 -11.11 -9.57 25.20
C LYS A 66 -10.80 -8.11 24.83
N VAL A 67 -10.17 -7.85 23.69
CA VAL A 67 -9.94 -6.49 23.18
C VAL A 67 -10.71 -6.32 21.88
N HIS A 68 -11.61 -5.36 21.85
CA HIS A 68 -12.44 -5.03 20.71
C HIS A 68 -12.12 -3.63 20.21
N VAL A 69 -11.51 -3.54 19.03
CA VAL A 69 -11.30 -2.26 18.35
C VAL A 69 -12.49 -1.99 17.43
N ILE A 70 -12.96 -0.76 17.41
CA ILE A 70 -13.93 -0.23 16.47
C ILE A 70 -13.21 0.92 15.77
N LYS A 71 -12.93 0.75 14.48
CA LYS A 71 -12.46 1.86 13.67
C LYS A 71 -13.67 2.69 13.29
N GLU A 72 -13.70 3.95 13.71
CA GLU A 72 -14.73 4.92 13.29
C GLU A 72 -14.44 5.45 11.88
N ARG A 73 -15.24 6.41 11.40
CA ARG A 73 -14.83 7.21 10.24
C ARG A 73 -13.60 8.03 10.63
N VAL A 74 -12.58 8.01 9.77
CA VAL A 74 -11.28 8.65 10.04
C VAL A 74 -11.12 9.84 9.10
N GLY A 75 -10.89 11.03 9.66
CA GLY A 75 -10.71 12.31 8.96
C GLY A 75 -9.30 12.47 8.40
N GLY A 76 -8.84 11.48 7.64
CA GLY A 76 -7.49 11.43 7.07
C GLY A 76 -6.46 10.83 8.02
N GLY A 77 -5.36 10.35 7.43
CA GLY A 77 -4.22 9.79 8.16
C GLY A 77 -2.92 9.94 7.40
N PHE A 78 -2.92 9.69 6.09
CA PHE A 78 -1.75 9.91 5.22
C PHE A 78 -0.47 9.21 5.72
N GLY A 79 -0.62 8.15 6.52
CA GLY A 79 0.47 7.39 7.15
C GLY A 79 0.59 7.60 8.66
N SER A 80 0.18 8.75 9.22
CA SER A 80 0.40 9.04 10.64
C SER A 80 -0.32 8.08 11.58
N LYS A 81 -1.53 7.67 11.21
CA LYS A 81 -2.38 6.74 11.96
C LYS A 81 -2.02 5.26 11.72
N GLN A 82 -0.80 4.98 11.25
CA GLN A 82 -0.28 3.61 11.09
C GLN A 82 0.45 3.10 12.32
N ASP A 83 0.97 4.00 13.14
CA ASP A 83 1.53 3.70 14.44
C ASP A 83 0.42 3.74 15.52
N ILE A 84 0.75 3.22 16.70
CA ILE A 84 -0.12 3.28 17.88
C ILE A 84 0.54 4.32 18.78
N LEU A 85 -0.16 5.43 18.98
CA LEU A 85 0.45 6.64 19.53
C LEU A 85 -0.31 7.21 20.73
N LEU A 86 -1.61 6.94 20.83
CA LEU A 86 -2.43 7.40 21.95
C LEU A 86 -3.31 6.29 22.52
N GLU A 87 -3.65 5.30 21.70
CA GLU A 87 -4.68 4.31 22.01
C GLU A 87 -4.25 3.37 23.14
N GLU A 88 -2.96 3.10 23.26
CA GLU A 88 -2.37 2.30 24.32
C GLU A 88 -2.45 2.97 25.69
N VAL A 89 -2.23 4.29 25.75
CA VAL A 89 -2.35 5.08 26.99
C VAL A 89 -3.81 5.16 27.41
N CYS A 90 -4.71 5.43 26.45
CA CYS A 90 -6.14 5.49 26.69
C CYS A 90 -6.68 4.14 27.20
N ALA A 91 -6.27 3.04 26.55
CA ALA A 91 -6.62 1.67 26.97
C ALA A 91 -6.09 1.33 28.37
N TRP A 92 -4.84 1.62 28.65
CA TRP A 92 -4.23 1.38 29.97
C TRP A 92 -4.97 2.15 31.06
N ALA A 93 -5.26 3.44 30.85
CA ALA A 93 -6.00 4.26 31.80
C ALA A 93 -7.40 3.70 32.09
N THR A 94 -8.13 3.24 31.07
CA THR A 94 -9.42 2.55 31.25
C THR A 94 -9.29 1.26 32.05
N CYS A 95 -8.27 0.44 31.78
CA CYS A 95 -8.05 -0.81 32.51
C CYS A 95 -7.69 -0.59 33.98
N VAL A 96 -6.90 0.45 34.29
CA VAL A 96 -6.49 0.77 35.67
C VAL A 96 -7.61 1.41 36.46
N THR A 97 -8.37 2.33 35.84
CA THR A 97 -9.40 3.09 36.55
C THR A 97 -10.78 2.42 36.56
N GLY A 98 -11.03 1.50 35.63
CA GLY A 98 -12.35 0.92 35.39
C GLY A 98 -13.36 1.91 34.78
N ARG A 99 -12.94 3.13 34.43
CA ARG A 99 -13.82 4.19 33.91
C ARG A 99 -13.59 4.37 32.40
N PRO A 100 -14.62 4.78 31.64
CA PRO A 100 -14.42 5.18 30.25
C PRO A 100 -13.46 6.37 30.13
N VAL A 101 -12.56 6.33 29.16
CA VAL A 101 -11.56 7.38 28.89
C VAL A 101 -11.69 7.86 27.46
N LEU A 102 -11.75 9.19 27.27
CA LEU A 102 -11.57 9.85 25.99
C LEU A 102 -10.22 10.57 26.01
N PHE A 103 -9.36 10.28 25.05
CA PHE A 103 -8.08 10.97 24.88
C PHE A 103 -7.98 11.50 23.45
N ARG A 104 -7.68 12.79 23.32
CA ARG A 104 -7.55 13.48 22.03
C ARG A 104 -6.38 14.45 22.10
N TYR A 105 -5.53 14.43 21.08
CA TYR A 105 -4.50 15.45 20.93
C TYR A 105 -5.11 16.78 20.49
N THR A 106 -4.64 17.85 21.12
CA THR A 106 -4.65 19.20 20.53
C THR A 106 -3.83 19.21 19.24
N ARG A 107 -3.96 20.27 18.44
CA ARG A 107 -3.14 20.39 17.22
C ARG A 107 -1.64 20.50 17.54
N GLU A 108 -1.29 21.15 18.63
CA GLU A 108 0.11 21.27 19.08
C GLU A 108 0.67 19.90 19.51
N GLU A 109 -0.05 19.15 20.35
CA GLU A 109 0.34 17.79 20.72
C GLU A 109 0.45 16.87 19.50
N GLU A 110 -0.42 17.04 18.50
CA GLU A 110 -0.32 16.34 17.23
C GLU A 110 1.02 16.65 16.53
N PHE A 111 1.55 17.87 16.56
CA PHE A 111 2.87 18.20 16.00
C PHE A 111 4.05 17.65 16.81
N ILE A 112 3.88 17.46 18.11
CA ILE A 112 4.94 17.01 19.01
C ILE A 112 5.01 15.47 19.08
N ALA A 113 3.86 14.82 19.30
CA ALA A 113 3.77 13.40 19.63
C ALA A 113 3.53 12.50 18.42
N ASN A 114 3.02 13.04 17.31
CA ASN A 114 2.80 12.26 16.10
C ASN A 114 4.12 11.98 15.35
N THR A 115 4.08 10.96 14.50
CA THR A 115 5.16 10.69 13.56
C THR A 115 5.13 11.62 12.35
N SER A 116 6.30 12.08 11.94
CA SER A 116 6.51 12.90 10.74
C SER A 116 7.22 12.11 9.63
N ARG A 117 7.27 12.64 8.40
CA ARG A 117 8.07 12.03 7.32
C ARG A 117 9.56 12.04 7.69
N HIS A 118 10.24 10.92 7.47
CA HIS A 118 11.72 10.85 7.59
C HIS A 118 12.40 11.96 6.79
N VAL A 119 13.30 12.68 7.46
CA VAL A 119 14.27 13.57 6.84
C VAL A 119 15.30 12.69 6.14
N ALA A 120 15.60 13.00 4.88
CA ALA A 120 16.54 12.22 4.09
C ALA A 120 17.54 13.12 3.37
N LYS A 121 18.79 12.66 3.34
CA LYS A 121 19.89 13.14 2.50
C LYS A 121 20.24 12.01 1.54
N VAL A 122 20.06 12.24 0.24
CA VAL A 122 20.24 11.22 -0.78
C VAL A 122 21.30 11.68 -1.77
N THR A 123 22.38 10.92 -1.87
CA THR A 123 23.43 11.16 -2.86
C THR A 123 23.24 10.19 -4.02
N VAL A 124 23.18 10.72 -5.23
CA VAL A 124 23.06 9.95 -6.47
C VAL A 124 24.26 10.23 -7.34
N LYS A 125 24.91 9.16 -7.80
CA LYS A 125 26.00 9.21 -8.78
C LYS A 125 25.57 8.46 -10.03
N LEU A 126 25.59 9.14 -11.16
CA LEU A 126 25.18 8.59 -12.46
C LEU A 126 26.36 8.61 -13.42
N GLY A 127 26.54 7.54 -14.17
CA GLY A 127 27.40 7.49 -15.34
C GLY A 127 26.56 7.23 -16.59
N ALA A 128 26.83 7.95 -17.67
CA ALA A 128 26.16 7.77 -18.94
C ALA A 128 27.09 7.95 -20.14
N LYS A 129 26.69 7.36 -21.27
CA LYS A 129 27.27 7.62 -22.58
C LYS A 129 26.78 8.94 -23.17
N LYS A 130 27.49 9.44 -24.19
CA LYS A 130 27.10 10.65 -24.96
C LYS A 130 25.69 10.59 -25.54
N ASP A 131 25.17 9.39 -25.78
CA ASP A 131 23.81 9.17 -26.28
C ASP A 131 22.75 9.17 -25.17
N GLY A 132 23.12 9.37 -23.91
CA GLY A 132 22.22 9.39 -22.76
C GLY A 132 21.95 8.03 -22.12
N ARG A 133 22.51 6.92 -22.63
CA ARG A 133 22.33 5.60 -22.01
C ARG A 133 23.11 5.50 -20.70
N LEU A 134 22.43 5.11 -19.62
CA LEU A 134 23.04 4.92 -18.29
C LEU A 134 23.97 3.69 -18.30
N THR A 135 25.18 3.88 -17.81
CA THR A 135 26.20 2.83 -17.65
C THR A 135 26.38 2.43 -16.19
N ALA A 136 26.11 3.33 -15.24
CA ALA A 136 26.14 3.07 -13.81
C ALA A 136 25.20 3.98 -13.01
N VAL A 137 24.58 3.44 -11.97
CA VAL A 137 23.76 4.19 -11.01
C VAL A 137 24.16 3.81 -9.58
N LYS A 138 24.55 4.79 -8.76
CA LYS A 138 24.81 4.59 -7.34
C LYS A 138 23.93 5.50 -6.49
N MET A 139 23.31 4.97 -5.44
CA MET A 139 22.48 5.74 -4.51
C MET A 139 22.88 5.50 -3.04
N ASP A 140 23.32 6.54 -2.34
CA ASP A 140 23.48 6.53 -0.88
C ASP A 140 22.31 7.27 -0.22
N PHE A 141 21.44 6.53 0.45
CA PHE A 141 20.23 7.03 1.09
C PHE A 141 20.42 7.09 2.61
N ARG A 142 20.56 8.30 3.15
CA ARG A 142 20.71 8.54 4.59
C ARG A 142 19.43 9.12 5.16
N ALA A 143 18.81 8.41 6.10
CA ALA A 143 17.56 8.81 6.74
C ALA A 143 17.76 9.12 8.22
N ASN A 144 17.12 10.16 8.72
CA ASN A 144 16.94 10.39 10.14
C ASN A 144 15.55 9.86 10.56
N THR A 145 15.51 8.95 11.53
CA THR A 145 14.26 8.34 12.06
C THR A 145 13.81 8.93 13.38
N GLY A 146 14.50 9.93 13.90
CA GLY A 146 14.22 10.50 15.21
C GLY A 146 14.61 9.53 16.33
N PRO A 147 13.94 9.60 17.50
CA PRO A 147 14.41 8.92 18.71
C PRO A 147 14.06 7.42 18.75
N TYR A 148 13.12 6.98 17.91
CA TYR A 148 12.57 5.62 17.98
C TYR A 148 12.65 4.87 16.65
N GLY A 149 12.60 3.54 16.73
CA GLY A 149 12.76 2.63 15.59
C GLY A 149 11.56 2.55 14.63
N ASN A 150 10.55 3.39 14.81
CA ASN A 150 9.30 3.40 14.06
C ASN A 150 9.61 3.48 12.56
N HIS A 151 9.29 2.42 11.82
CA HIS A 151 9.53 2.34 10.37
C HIS A 151 10.97 2.64 9.90
N SER A 152 11.95 2.57 10.82
CA SER A 152 13.36 2.95 10.61
C SER A 152 14.08 2.11 9.54
N LEU A 153 13.62 0.89 9.33
CA LEU A 153 14.09 0.02 8.25
C LEU A 153 13.23 0.19 6.98
N THR A 154 11.91 0.04 7.12
CA THR A 154 11.01 -0.15 5.98
C THR A 154 10.82 1.11 5.15
N VAL A 155 10.80 2.30 5.76
CA VAL A 155 10.65 3.56 5.02
C VAL A 155 11.93 3.90 4.22
N PRO A 156 13.14 3.92 4.82
CA PRO A 156 14.36 4.25 4.08
C PRO A 156 14.68 3.24 2.96
N CYS A 157 14.46 1.93 3.18
CA CYS A 157 14.67 0.92 2.14
C CYS A 157 13.81 1.13 0.89
N ASN A 158 12.61 1.71 1.03
CA ASN A 158 11.75 2.01 -0.11
C ASN A 158 12.25 3.16 -0.99
N GLY A 159 13.17 3.99 -0.51
CA GLY A 159 13.84 5.01 -1.30
C GLY A 159 14.46 4.40 -2.57
N PRO A 160 15.53 3.59 -2.46
CA PRO A 160 16.13 2.92 -3.61
C PRO A 160 15.23 1.84 -4.22
N ALA A 161 14.47 1.09 -3.41
CA ALA A 161 13.67 -0.03 -3.92
C ALA A 161 12.57 0.38 -4.90
N LEU A 162 12.10 1.63 -4.86
CA LEU A 162 11.04 2.13 -5.74
C LEU A 162 11.52 3.14 -6.78
N SER A 163 12.71 3.71 -6.61
CA SER A 163 13.28 4.70 -7.54
C SER A 163 14.27 4.09 -8.53
N LEU A 164 15.15 3.18 -8.09
CA LEU A 164 16.14 2.55 -8.97
C LEU A 164 15.53 1.64 -10.04
N PRO A 165 14.50 0.81 -9.76
CA PRO A 165 13.94 -0.05 -10.81
C PRO A 165 13.21 0.71 -11.92
N LEU A 166 12.93 2.00 -11.75
CA LEU A 166 12.40 2.84 -12.82
C LEU A 166 13.42 3.06 -13.95
N TYR A 167 14.71 2.90 -13.66
CA TYR A 167 15.82 3.10 -14.59
C TYR A 167 16.75 1.88 -14.59
N PRO A 168 16.39 0.79 -15.29
CA PRO A 168 17.22 -0.41 -15.35
C PRO A 168 18.65 -0.10 -15.84
N CYS A 169 19.64 -0.60 -15.11
CA CYS A 169 21.04 -0.49 -15.45
C CYS A 169 21.76 -1.74 -14.94
N ASP A 170 22.79 -2.20 -15.65
CA ASP A 170 23.54 -3.40 -15.26
C ASP A 170 24.48 -3.15 -14.07
N ASN A 171 24.98 -1.93 -13.93
CA ASN A 171 25.87 -1.54 -12.83
C ASN A 171 25.10 -0.66 -11.83
N VAL A 172 24.47 -1.30 -10.84
CA VAL A 172 23.76 -0.58 -9.78
C VAL A 172 24.31 -0.93 -8.41
N ASP A 173 24.50 0.09 -7.59
CA ASP A 173 24.88 -0.03 -6.18
C ASP A 173 24.01 0.90 -5.33
N PHE A 174 23.65 0.47 -4.13
CA PHE A 174 22.92 1.34 -3.22
C PHE A 174 23.23 1.00 -1.77
N GLN A 175 23.20 2.02 -0.93
CA GLN A 175 23.35 1.90 0.50
C GLN A 175 22.22 2.67 1.18
N VAL A 176 21.68 2.10 2.26
CA VAL A 176 20.68 2.76 3.10
C VAL A 176 21.22 2.81 4.52
N THR A 177 21.30 4.00 5.10
CA THR A 177 21.74 4.19 6.49
C THR A 177 20.68 5.00 7.24
N THR A 178 20.21 4.45 8.36
CA THR A 178 19.26 5.14 9.24
C THR A 178 19.94 5.59 10.52
N TYR A 179 19.71 6.84 10.90
CA TYR A 179 20.27 7.48 12.09
C TYR A 179 19.16 7.79 13.09
N TYR A 180 19.46 7.64 14.37
CA TYR A 180 18.63 8.12 15.47
C TYR A 180 19.05 9.53 15.88
N SER A 181 18.09 10.37 16.28
CA SER A 181 18.36 11.70 16.82
C SER A 181 17.24 12.20 17.73
N ASN A 182 17.48 13.30 18.45
CA ASN A 182 16.52 13.92 19.37
C ASN A 182 15.58 14.92 18.67
N ILE A 183 14.80 14.46 17.70
CA ILE A 183 13.72 15.24 17.05
C ILE A 183 12.35 14.59 17.31
N CYS A 184 11.25 15.19 16.87
CA CYS A 184 9.94 14.50 16.93
C CYS A 184 10.00 13.15 16.20
N PRO A 185 9.28 12.11 16.67
CA PRO A 185 9.28 10.80 16.02
C PRO A 185 9.04 10.88 14.50
N ASN A 186 9.70 10.01 13.75
CA ASN A 186 9.40 9.80 12.34
C ASN A 186 8.63 8.50 12.16
N GLY A 187 7.95 8.36 11.02
CA GLY A 187 7.11 7.21 10.75
C GLY A 187 6.57 7.21 9.33
N ALA A 188 5.43 6.58 9.14
CA ALA A 188 4.85 6.44 7.83
C ALA A 188 4.25 7.76 7.31
N TYR A 189 4.56 8.09 6.06
CA TYR A 189 3.91 9.16 5.31
C TYR A 189 3.59 8.62 3.91
N GLN A 190 2.50 9.08 3.29
CA GLN A 190 2.18 8.84 1.88
C GLN A 190 3.42 8.84 0.96
N GLY A 191 3.53 7.77 0.17
CA GLY A 191 4.68 7.45 -0.67
C GLY A 191 5.75 6.59 0.03
N TYR A 192 5.77 6.56 1.37
CA TYR A 192 6.51 5.61 2.19
C TYR A 192 8.00 5.47 1.79
N GLY A 193 8.73 6.58 1.86
CA GLY A 193 10.16 6.66 1.53
C GLY A 193 10.49 6.88 0.05
N ALA A 194 9.70 6.30 -0.85
CA ALA A 194 9.93 6.39 -2.30
C ALA A 194 10.07 7.84 -2.84
N PRO A 195 9.25 8.82 -2.41
CA PRO A 195 9.36 10.17 -2.94
C PRO A 195 10.73 10.80 -2.78
N LYS A 196 11.46 10.49 -1.70
CA LYS A 196 12.80 11.06 -1.44
C LYS A 196 13.84 10.48 -2.40
N GLY A 197 13.79 9.17 -2.64
CA GLY A 197 14.68 8.49 -3.60
C GLY A 197 14.35 8.91 -5.04
N ASN A 198 13.07 8.99 -5.37
CA ASN A 198 12.60 9.41 -6.69
C ASN A 198 12.98 10.86 -7.00
N PHE A 199 12.80 11.77 -6.04
CA PHE A 199 13.23 13.16 -6.18
C PHE A 199 14.72 13.24 -6.53
N ALA A 200 15.57 12.56 -5.76
CA ALA A 200 17.01 12.60 -5.95
C ALA A 200 17.45 12.06 -7.33
N ILE A 201 16.91 10.92 -7.77
CA ILE A 201 17.29 10.36 -9.08
C ILE A 201 16.71 11.16 -10.25
N THR A 202 15.50 11.70 -10.13
CA THR A 202 14.89 12.54 -11.17
C THR A 202 15.68 13.85 -11.35
N MET A 203 16.08 14.49 -10.25
CA MET A 203 16.92 15.70 -10.32
C MET A 203 18.30 15.39 -10.90
N ALA A 204 18.94 14.31 -10.45
CA ALA A 204 20.24 13.91 -11.01
C ALA A 204 20.14 13.61 -12.51
N LEU A 205 19.09 12.92 -12.95
CA LEU A 205 18.87 12.67 -14.38
C LEU A 205 18.64 13.95 -15.18
N ALA A 206 17.93 14.93 -14.62
CA ALA A 206 17.73 16.22 -15.29
C ALA A 206 19.05 16.98 -15.46
N GLU A 207 19.88 17.04 -14.41
CA GLU A 207 21.20 17.67 -14.46
C GLU A 207 22.18 16.92 -15.37
N LEU A 208 22.07 15.59 -15.44
CA LEU A 208 22.83 14.77 -16.38
C LEU A 208 22.41 15.05 -17.83
N ALA A 209 21.12 15.19 -18.09
CA ALA A 209 20.58 15.53 -19.40
C ALA A 209 21.12 16.89 -19.88
N GLU A 210 21.17 17.88 -18.98
CA GLU A 210 21.73 19.20 -19.26
C GLU A 210 23.21 19.14 -19.65
N GLN A 211 24.03 18.37 -18.92
CA GLN A 211 25.46 18.20 -19.26
C GLN A 211 25.67 17.48 -20.60
N LEU A 212 24.81 16.53 -20.93
CA LEU A 212 24.83 15.81 -22.19
C LEU A 212 24.17 16.59 -23.34
N GLN A 213 23.53 17.72 -23.04
CA GLN A 213 22.72 18.50 -23.99
C GLN A 213 21.60 17.65 -24.64
N ILE A 214 21.01 16.75 -23.87
CA ILE A 214 19.88 15.90 -24.25
C ILE A 214 18.62 16.40 -23.53
N ASP A 215 17.47 16.33 -24.20
CA ASP A 215 16.18 16.66 -23.58
C ASP A 215 15.85 15.73 -22.40
N GLN A 216 15.27 16.29 -21.32
CA GLN A 216 14.98 15.54 -20.09
C GLN A 216 14.02 14.35 -20.34
N LEU A 217 13.05 14.50 -21.23
CA LEU A 217 12.11 13.42 -21.55
C LEU A 217 12.80 12.33 -22.38
N GLU A 218 13.68 12.71 -23.30
CA GLU A 218 14.45 11.75 -24.12
C GLU A 218 15.37 10.87 -23.27
N ILE A 219 16.09 11.42 -22.28
CA ILE A 219 16.92 10.59 -21.40
C ILE A 219 16.08 9.65 -20.54
N ILE A 220 14.86 10.06 -20.15
CA ILE A 220 13.94 9.20 -19.39
C ILE A 220 13.41 8.07 -20.28
N GLU A 221 12.93 8.37 -21.48
CA GLU A 221 12.43 7.37 -22.44
C GLU A 221 13.51 6.33 -22.78
N ARG A 222 14.75 6.78 -22.95
CA ARG A 222 15.88 5.89 -23.27
C ARG A 222 16.22 4.90 -22.16
N ASN A 223 16.00 5.27 -20.89
CA ASN A 223 16.47 4.50 -19.75
C ASN A 223 15.35 3.94 -18.87
N ARG A 224 14.08 4.26 -19.14
CA ARG A 224 12.98 3.80 -18.29
C ARG A 224 12.80 2.28 -18.36
N VAL A 225 12.20 1.74 -17.31
CA VAL A 225 11.66 0.39 -17.30
C VAL A 225 10.61 0.20 -18.40
N HIS A 226 10.52 -1.03 -18.93
CA HIS A 226 9.51 -1.44 -19.90
C HIS A 226 8.84 -2.75 -19.47
N GLU A 227 7.80 -3.16 -20.18
CA GLU A 227 7.11 -4.42 -19.92
C GLU A 227 8.07 -5.61 -20.11
N GLY A 228 7.97 -6.62 -19.25
CA GLY A 228 8.85 -7.78 -19.23
C GLY A 228 10.20 -7.55 -18.55
N GLN A 229 10.59 -6.30 -18.27
CA GLN A 229 11.88 -5.97 -17.65
C GLN A 229 12.02 -6.61 -16.26
N GLU A 230 13.14 -7.29 -16.01
CA GLU A 230 13.48 -7.79 -14.69
C GLU A 230 13.84 -6.63 -13.74
N LEU A 231 13.25 -6.63 -12.56
CA LEU A 231 13.44 -5.62 -11.52
C LEU A 231 14.42 -6.14 -10.47
N LYS A 232 15.68 -6.35 -10.88
CA LYS A 232 16.76 -6.98 -10.08
C LYS A 232 16.88 -6.37 -8.66
N ILE A 233 16.73 -5.06 -8.53
CA ILE A 233 16.78 -4.34 -7.23
C ILE A 233 15.69 -4.82 -6.27
N LEU A 234 14.48 -5.11 -6.75
CA LEU A 234 13.41 -5.67 -5.92
C LEU A 234 13.68 -7.11 -5.50
N GLY A 235 14.50 -7.85 -6.25
CA GLY A 235 15.01 -9.18 -5.88
C GLY A 235 16.18 -9.12 -4.88
N ALA A 236 16.81 -7.96 -4.70
CA ALA A 236 17.91 -7.76 -3.75
C ALA A 236 17.45 -7.12 -2.42
N ILE A 237 16.35 -6.36 -2.42
CA ILE A 237 15.83 -5.66 -1.24
C ILE A 237 14.62 -6.40 -0.66
N GLY A 238 14.80 -7.05 0.49
CA GLY A 238 13.72 -7.70 1.23
C GLY A 238 13.04 -6.78 2.25
N GLU A 239 11.70 -6.75 2.28
CA GLU A 239 10.92 -6.12 3.35
C GLU A 239 10.63 -7.14 4.47
N GLY A 240 11.68 -7.56 5.19
CA GLY A 240 11.58 -8.48 6.34
C GLY A 240 11.65 -9.98 6.00
N LYS A 241 11.76 -10.34 4.72
CA LYS A 241 12.17 -11.66 4.23
C LYS A 241 13.04 -11.49 2.98
N ALA A 242 13.98 -12.41 2.75
CA ALA A 242 14.70 -12.46 1.50
C ALA A 242 13.71 -12.67 0.34
N PRO A 243 13.86 -11.96 -0.79
CA PRO A 243 13.02 -12.19 -1.96
C PRO A 243 13.13 -13.64 -2.45
N THR A 244 12.00 -14.23 -2.81
CA THR A 244 11.89 -15.62 -3.30
C THR A 244 12.23 -15.74 -4.78
N SER A 245 12.07 -14.65 -5.53
CA SER A 245 12.45 -14.52 -6.94
C SER A 245 12.65 -13.04 -7.31
N VAL A 246 13.34 -12.79 -8.43
CA VAL A 246 13.41 -11.46 -9.04
C VAL A 246 12.08 -11.21 -9.76
N PRO A 247 11.29 -10.19 -9.38
CA PRO A 247 10.06 -9.88 -10.08
C PRO A 247 10.36 -9.21 -11.43
N SER A 248 9.50 -9.43 -12.41
CA SER A 248 9.48 -8.67 -13.66
C SER A 248 8.32 -7.69 -13.70
N ALA A 249 8.46 -6.61 -14.48
CA ALA A 249 7.40 -5.67 -14.78
C ALA A 249 6.40 -6.31 -15.75
N ALA A 250 5.48 -7.14 -15.23
CA ALA A 250 4.52 -7.89 -16.04
C ALA A 250 3.58 -7.01 -16.88
N SER A 251 3.41 -5.74 -16.51
CA SER A 251 2.67 -4.74 -17.28
C SER A 251 3.32 -3.38 -17.07
N CYS A 252 3.59 -2.63 -18.14
CA CYS A 252 4.16 -1.28 -18.04
C CYS A 252 3.63 -0.33 -19.12
N ALA A 253 2.82 0.65 -18.72
CA ALA A 253 2.23 1.63 -19.65
C ALA A 253 3.01 2.95 -19.72
N LEU A 254 4.26 3.01 -19.23
CA LEU A 254 5.01 4.26 -19.15
C LEU A 254 5.22 4.92 -20.52
N GLU A 255 5.51 4.14 -21.55
CA GLU A 255 5.66 4.65 -22.93
C GLU A 255 4.44 5.43 -23.39
N GLU A 256 3.26 4.81 -23.28
CA GLU A 256 2.01 5.41 -23.71
C GLU A 256 1.64 6.63 -22.84
N ILE A 257 1.87 6.55 -21.52
CA ILE A 257 1.62 7.67 -20.59
C ILE A 257 2.53 8.86 -20.92
N LEU A 258 3.81 8.62 -21.19
CA LEU A 258 4.77 9.67 -21.52
C LEU A 258 4.47 10.28 -22.89
N ARG A 259 4.12 9.46 -23.89
CA ARG A 259 3.67 9.93 -25.21
C ARG A 259 2.45 10.84 -25.11
N GLN A 260 1.39 10.40 -24.42
CA GLN A 260 0.19 11.22 -24.21
C GLN A 260 0.50 12.49 -23.41
N GLY A 261 1.29 12.37 -22.33
CA GLY A 261 1.70 13.51 -21.52
C GLY A 261 2.45 14.56 -22.33
N ARG A 262 3.37 14.13 -23.20
CA ARG A 262 4.15 14.97 -24.12
C ARG A 262 3.25 15.81 -25.02
N GLU A 263 2.23 15.18 -25.61
CA GLU A 263 1.25 15.84 -26.47
C GLU A 263 0.38 16.83 -25.68
N MET A 264 -0.17 16.40 -24.54
CA MET A 264 -1.08 17.19 -23.71
C MET A 264 -0.47 18.50 -23.19
N ILE A 265 0.81 18.48 -22.80
CA ILE A 265 1.50 19.67 -22.30
C ILE A 265 2.29 20.41 -23.38
N GLN A 266 2.17 19.96 -24.63
CA GLN A 266 2.91 20.49 -25.79
C GLN A 266 4.41 20.58 -25.50
N TRP A 267 5.02 19.49 -25.02
CA TRP A 267 6.39 19.47 -24.49
C TRP A 267 7.38 20.24 -25.37
N SER A 268 7.35 19.96 -26.68
CA SER A 268 8.27 20.49 -27.70
C SER A 268 7.90 21.87 -28.22
N SER A 269 6.77 22.46 -27.82
CA SER A 269 6.41 23.81 -28.27
C SER A 269 7.34 24.85 -27.61
N PRO A 270 7.60 25.99 -28.25
CA PRO A 270 8.32 27.09 -27.61
C PRO A 270 7.63 27.46 -26.29
N LYS A 271 8.43 27.66 -25.24
CA LYS A 271 7.92 28.14 -23.95
C LYS A 271 7.53 29.62 -24.11
N PRO A 272 6.36 30.06 -23.65
CA PRO A 272 5.98 31.47 -23.76
C PRO A 272 7.01 32.36 -23.06
N GLN A 273 7.37 33.47 -23.70
CA GLN A 273 8.15 34.55 -23.09
C GLN A 273 7.16 35.55 -22.50
N ASN A 274 7.25 35.85 -21.21
CA ASN A 274 6.34 36.79 -20.55
C ASN A 274 7.10 37.72 -19.61
N GLY A 275 7.80 38.71 -20.19
CA GLY A 275 8.59 39.69 -19.44
C GLY A 275 9.57 38.99 -18.48
N ASP A 276 9.45 39.31 -17.19
CA ASP A 276 10.31 38.77 -16.12
C ASP A 276 9.98 37.33 -15.70
N TRP A 277 8.92 36.72 -16.24
CA TRP A 277 8.50 35.37 -15.88
C TRP A 277 9.21 34.30 -16.71
N HIS A 278 10.02 33.48 -16.05
CA HIS A 278 10.60 32.27 -16.66
C HIS A 278 9.66 31.07 -16.50
N ILE A 279 9.29 30.46 -17.63
CA ILE A 279 8.42 29.28 -17.65
C ILE A 279 9.27 28.01 -17.85
N GLY A 280 9.09 27.03 -16.96
CA GLY A 280 9.73 25.71 -17.04
C GLY A 280 8.73 24.60 -17.36
N ARG A 281 9.20 23.52 -17.99
CA ARG A 281 8.49 22.25 -18.11
C ARG A 281 9.41 21.16 -17.59
N GLY A 282 8.86 20.21 -16.83
CA GLY A 282 9.62 19.12 -16.25
C GLY A 282 8.78 17.85 -16.20
N VAL A 283 9.45 16.71 -16.17
CA VAL A 283 8.82 15.39 -16.14
C VAL A 283 9.44 14.52 -15.06
N ALA A 284 8.62 13.68 -14.44
CA ALA A 284 9.06 12.65 -13.52
C ALA A 284 8.22 11.38 -13.76
N ILE A 285 8.88 10.22 -13.71
CA ILE A 285 8.20 8.92 -13.59
C ILE A 285 8.27 8.47 -12.14
N ILE A 286 7.20 7.81 -11.68
CA ILE A 286 7.07 7.32 -10.30
C ILE A 286 6.55 5.89 -10.29
N MET A 287 7.00 5.11 -9.32
CA MET A 287 6.47 3.77 -9.04
C MET A 287 6.10 3.65 -7.56
N GLN A 288 5.01 2.92 -7.30
CA GLN A 288 4.59 2.53 -5.96
C GLN A 288 4.22 1.06 -5.92
N LYS A 289 4.48 0.40 -4.78
CA LYS A 289 4.02 -0.97 -4.55
C LYS A 289 2.52 -0.97 -4.29
N SER A 290 1.83 -1.96 -4.83
CA SER A 290 0.43 -2.28 -4.51
C SER A 290 0.37 -3.56 -3.68
N GLY A 291 0.80 -3.41 -2.42
CA GLY A 291 1.00 -4.51 -1.47
C GLY A 291 2.39 -5.14 -1.45
N ILE A 292 2.64 -5.95 -0.42
CA ILE A 292 3.86 -6.70 -0.21
C ILE A 292 3.65 -8.13 -0.74
N PRO A 293 4.49 -8.59 -1.69
CA PRO A 293 4.48 -9.97 -2.18
C PRO A 293 4.54 -10.99 -1.04
N ASP A 294 3.81 -12.10 -1.18
CA ASP A 294 3.83 -13.28 -0.28
C ASP A 294 3.45 -13.07 1.19
N ILE A 295 3.18 -11.84 1.61
CA ILE A 295 2.91 -11.47 3.02
C ILE A 295 1.49 -10.91 3.18
N ASP A 296 0.97 -10.22 2.16
CA ASP A 296 -0.30 -9.52 2.27
C ASP A 296 -1.53 -10.42 2.14
N GLN A 297 -2.47 -10.22 3.07
CA GLN A 297 -3.74 -10.93 3.15
C GLN A 297 -4.88 -9.95 3.38
N ALA A 298 -6.01 -10.18 2.70
CA ALA A 298 -7.25 -9.45 2.89
C ALA A 298 -8.41 -10.46 3.02
N ASN A 299 -9.39 -10.13 3.85
CA ASN A 299 -10.60 -10.93 4.02
C ASN A 299 -11.83 -10.04 3.90
N CYS A 300 -12.91 -10.61 3.36
CA CYS A 300 -14.23 -10.02 3.34
C CYS A 300 -15.28 -11.09 3.66
N MET A 301 -16.30 -10.71 4.42
CA MET A 301 -17.47 -11.53 4.69
C MET A 301 -18.69 -10.83 4.09
N ILE A 302 -19.51 -11.57 3.37
CA ILE A 302 -20.79 -11.07 2.85
C ILE A 302 -21.89 -11.93 3.44
N LYS A 303 -22.85 -11.28 4.08
CA LYS A 303 -24.07 -11.90 4.61
C LYS A 303 -25.25 -11.44 3.76
N LEU A 304 -26.08 -12.39 3.33
CA LEU A 304 -27.38 -12.07 2.74
C LEU A 304 -28.41 -12.03 3.86
N GLU A 305 -29.19 -10.96 3.90
CA GLU A 305 -30.32 -10.79 4.80
C GLU A 305 -31.62 -11.27 4.16
N SER A 306 -32.64 -11.50 5.00
CA SER A 306 -33.95 -12.03 4.57
C SER A 306 -34.72 -11.09 3.63
N ASP A 307 -34.42 -9.79 3.64
CA ASP A 307 -35.01 -8.79 2.75
C ASP A 307 -34.33 -8.72 1.36
N GLY A 308 -33.34 -9.58 1.12
CA GLY A 308 -32.58 -9.61 -0.14
C GLY A 308 -31.42 -8.61 -0.19
N THR A 309 -31.14 -7.88 0.90
CA THR A 309 -29.96 -7.01 1.01
C THR A 309 -28.73 -7.78 1.48
N PHE A 310 -27.54 -7.25 1.17
CA PHE A 310 -26.28 -7.86 1.55
C PHE A 310 -25.52 -6.96 2.55
N ILE A 311 -25.09 -7.51 3.67
CA ILE A 311 -24.13 -6.86 4.56
C ILE A 311 -22.72 -7.29 4.16
N VAL A 312 -21.86 -6.32 3.84
CA VAL A 312 -20.47 -6.52 3.43
C VAL A 312 -19.55 -6.06 4.56
N HIS A 313 -18.73 -6.97 5.07
CA HIS A 313 -17.68 -6.69 6.05
C HIS A 313 -16.33 -6.79 5.37
N SER A 314 -15.59 -5.69 5.34
CA SER A 314 -14.21 -5.64 4.83
C SER A 314 -13.21 -5.52 5.98
N GLY A 315 -12.07 -6.18 5.87
CA GLY A 315 -10.97 -6.00 6.82
C GLY A 315 -10.17 -4.70 6.63
N GLY A 316 -10.40 -3.97 5.55
CA GLY A 316 -9.67 -2.74 5.23
C GLY A 316 -10.28 -1.49 5.87
N ALA A 317 -9.45 -0.63 6.45
CA ALA A 317 -9.79 0.67 7.01
C ALA A 317 -9.92 1.77 5.94
N ASP A 318 -11.13 2.22 5.65
CA ASP A 318 -11.32 3.46 4.88
C ASP A 318 -11.05 4.68 5.76
N ILE A 319 -10.19 5.55 5.25
CA ILE A 319 -9.75 6.80 5.89
C ILE A 319 -10.03 8.03 5.01
N GLY A 320 -11.02 7.91 4.11
CA GLY A 320 -11.36 8.92 3.11
C GLY A 320 -10.85 8.60 1.70
N THR A 321 -10.27 7.41 1.50
CA THR A 321 -9.80 6.95 0.18
C THR A 321 -10.93 6.46 -0.72
N GLY A 322 -12.13 6.27 -0.17
CA GLY A 322 -13.28 5.71 -0.89
C GLY A 322 -13.24 4.19 -1.01
N LEU A 323 -12.41 3.53 -0.20
CA LEU A 323 -12.33 2.07 -0.12
C LEU A 323 -13.71 1.43 0.11
N ASP A 324 -14.50 1.99 1.02
CA ASP A 324 -15.82 1.48 1.36
C ASP A 324 -16.73 1.46 0.13
N THR A 325 -16.62 2.50 -0.70
CA THR A 325 -17.33 2.60 -1.98
C THR A 325 -16.82 1.57 -3.00
N VAL A 326 -15.51 1.40 -3.12
CA VAL A 326 -14.91 0.44 -4.06
C VAL A 326 -15.31 -0.98 -3.70
N VAL A 327 -15.21 -1.38 -2.43
CA VAL A 327 -15.62 -2.71 -1.97
C VAL A 327 -17.09 -2.96 -2.25
N THR A 328 -17.95 -1.97 -1.99
CA THR A 328 -19.38 -2.07 -2.27
C THR A 328 -19.67 -2.22 -3.76
N LYS A 329 -18.97 -1.47 -4.63
CA LYS A 329 -19.07 -1.61 -6.10
C LYS A 329 -18.64 -3.00 -6.56
N LEU A 330 -17.52 -3.51 -6.06
CA LEU A 330 -17.00 -4.84 -6.38
C LEU A 330 -17.96 -5.94 -5.93
N ALA A 331 -18.49 -5.85 -4.70
CA ALA A 331 -19.46 -6.80 -4.19
C ALA A 331 -20.73 -6.80 -5.06
N ALA A 332 -21.26 -5.62 -5.39
CA ALA A 332 -22.45 -5.48 -6.23
C ALA A 332 -22.24 -6.04 -7.65
N GLU A 333 -21.08 -5.80 -8.26
CA GLU A 333 -20.75 -6.32 -9.58
C GLU A 333 -20.69 -7.86 -9.57
N VAL A 334 -20.00 -8.45 -8.58
CA VAL A 334 -19.85 -9.91 -8.48
C VAL A 334 -21.15 -10.62 -8.08
N LEU A 335 -21.98 -9.97 -7.26
CA LEU A 335 -23.32 -10.45 -6.89
C LEU A 335 -24.37 -10.06 -7.94
N HIS A 336 -23.97 -9.33 -8.99
CA HIS A 336 -24.79 -8.83 -10.07
C HIS A 336 -26.01 -7.99 -9.64
N CYS A 337 -25.98 -7.44 -8.42
CA CYS A 337 -27.08 -6.66 -7.85
C CYS A 337 -26.86 -5.15 -8.02
N HIS A 338 -27.89 -4.35 -7.70
CA HIS A 338 -27.72 -2.92 -7.63
C HIS A 338 -26.84 -2.54 -6.44
N ARG A 339 -25.98 -1.52 -6.58
CA ARG A 339 -25.05 -1.07 -5.51
C ARG A 339 -25.77 -0.80 -4.18
N ARG A 340 -26.96 -0.20 -4.22
CA ARG A 340 -27.77 0.14 -3.02
C ARG A 340 -28.23 -1.09 -2.23
N THR A 341 -28.15 -2.29 -2.80
CA THR A 341 -28.50 -3.54 -2.14
C THR A 341 -27.35 -4.08 -1.29
N CYS A 342 -26.14 -3.53 -1.42
CA CYS A 342 -24.98 -3.87 -0.59
C CYS A 342 -24.73 -2.76 0.46
N MET A 343 -24.81 -3.14 1.73
CA MET A 343 -24.59 -2.28 2.90
C MET A 343 -23.24 -2.64 3.53
N LEU A 344 -22.35 -1.66 3.66
CA LEU A 344 -21.04 -1.89 4.27
C LEU A 344 -21.11 -1.68 5.79
N SER A 345 -20.52 -2.60 6.54
CA SER A 345 -20.39 -2.49 8.00
C SER A 345 -19.01 -1.94 8.40
N PRO A 346 -18.90 -1.18 9.51
CA PRO A 346 -17.62 -0.71 10.02
C PRO A 346 -16.60 -1.83 10.26
N VAL A 347 -15.31 -1.51 10.15
CA VAL A 347 -14.23 -2.46 10.40
C VAL A 347 -14.17 -2.80 11.88
N ILE A 348 -14.58 -4.03 12.19
CA ILE A 348 -14.64 -4.58 13.54
C ILE A 348 -13.79 -5.85 13.58
N PRO A 349 -12.62 -5.84 14.26
CA PRO A 349 -11.75 -7.01 14.39
C PRO A 349 -12.30 -8.19 15.21
N ILE A 350 -13.60 -8.44 15.30
CA ILE A 350 -14.18 -9.56 16.08
C ILE A 350 -14.41 -10.83 15.24
N MET A 351 -14.56 -10.72 13.91
CA MET A 351 -15.04 -11.84 13.11
C MET A 351 -14.06 -13.01 13.03
N ARG A 352 -14.38 -14.10 13.75
CA ARG A 352 -13.91 -15.46 13.44
C ARG A 352 -14.52 -15.87 12.10
N CYS A 353 -13.68 -16.08 11.08
CA CYS A 353 -14.09 -16.81 9.89
C CYS A 353 -14.15 -18.30 10.24
N LEU A 354 -15.32 -18.94 10.07
CA LEU A 354 -15.52 -20.38 10.29
C LEU A 354 -14.88 -21.27 9.20
N ILE A 355 -13.89 -20.74 8.48
CA ILE A 355 -13.05 -21.53 7.59
C ILE A 355 -11.61 -21.09 7.87
N LYS A 356 -10.77 -22.01 8.37
CA LYS A 356 -9.36 -21.79 8.75
C LYS A 356 -8.67 -20.73 7.88
N ALA A 357 -8.57 -19.48 8.36
CA ALA A 357 -7.77 -18.41 7.77
C ALA A 357 -7.49 -17.29 8.78
N HIS A 358 -6.25 -16.80 8.75
CA HIS A 358 -5.66 -15.89 9.72
C HIS A 358 -5.98 -14.41 9.44
N MET A 359 -5.65 -13.55 10.41
CA MET A 359 -6.09 -12.15 10.51
C MET A 359 -5.70 -11.24 9.34
N PRO A 360 -6.58 -10.31 8.90
CA PRO A 360 -6.24 -9.28 7.92
C PRO A 360 -5.14 -8.32 8.41
N ARG A 361 -4.33 -7.80 7.49
CA ARG A 361 -3.23 -6.84 7.72
C ARG A 361 -3.64 -5.40 7.30
N PRO A 362 -2.92 -4.35 7.76
CA PRO A 362 -3.32 -2.94 7.64
C PRO A 362 -3.45 -2.38 6.21
N VAL A 363 -4.17 -1.26 6.10
CA VAL A 363 -4.26 -0.46 4.86
C VAL A 363 -2.98 0.32 4.64
N LEU A 364 -2.12 -0.22 3.77
CA LEU A 364 -0.81 0.32 3.42
C LEU A 364 -0.60 0.20 1.90
N ALA A 365 0.37 0.91 1.33
CA ALA A 365 0.84 0.77 -0.06
C ALA A 365 -0.28 0.51 -1.10
N SER A 366 -1.33 1.32 -1.12
CA SER A 366 -2.45 1.21 -2.07
C SER A 366 -3.09 -0.20 -2.19
N ARG A 367 -3.01 -1.03 -1.14
CA ARG A 367 -3.30 -2.49 -1.16
C ARG A 367 -4.72 -2.88 -1.50
N VAL A 368 -5.70 -2.09 -1.09
CA VAL A 368 -7.01 -2.67 -0.74
C VAL A 368 -7.91 -2.91 -1.95
N THR A 369 -7.73 -2.16 -3.04
CA THR A 369 -8.55 -2.32 -4.25
C THR A 369 -8.29 -3.64 -4.99
N ARG A 370 -7.10 -4.25 -4.86
CA ARG A 370 -6.71 -5.43 -5.67
C ARG A 370 -6.99 -6.79 -5.03
N ARG A 371 -7.06 -6.92 -3.69
CA ARG A 371 -6.91 -8.23 -3.01
C ARG A 371 -8.11 -8.74 -2.20
N VAL A 372 -9.24 -8.05 -2.18
CA VAL A 372 -10.43 -8.48 -1.39
C VAL A 372 -11.01 -9.83 -1.85
N TRP A 373 -10.56 -10.39 -2.96
CA TRP A 373 -11.19 -11.56 -3.57
C TRP A 373 -10.24 -12.75 -3.78
N GLN A 374 -10.42 -13.79 -2.96
CA GLN A 374 -10.27 -15.17 -3.39
C GLN A 374 -11.67 -15.78 -3.46
N ARG A 375 -12.07 -16.29 -4.64
CA ARG A 375 -13.37 -16.91 -4.90
C ARG A 375 -13.59 -18.11 -3.97
N LYS A 376 -14.26 -17.93 -2.83
CA LYS A 376 -15.07 -18.99 -2.22
C LYS A 376 -16.54 -18.75 -2.57
N ILE A 377 -16.99 -19.64 -3.44
CA ILE A 377 -18.12 -19.50 -4.33
C ILE A 377 -19.45 -19.42 -3.55
N TYR A 378 -20.03 -18.23 -3.44
CA TYR A 378 -21.45 -18.06 -3.05
C TYR A 378 -22.42 -18.30 -4.21
N GLY A 379 -22.00 -18.03 -5.46
CA GLY A 379 -22.83 -18.26 -6.65
C GLY A 379 -23.30 -19.72 -6.82
N ARG A 380 -22.45 -20.71 -6.49
CA ARG A 380 -22.82 -22.14 -6.51
C ARG A 380 -23.80 -22.52 -5.41
N LYS A 381 -23.69 -21.96 -4.20
CA LYS A 381 -24.67 -22.25 -3.12
C LYS A 381 -26.03 -21.66 -3.46
N PHE A 382 -26.08 -20.44 -3.99
CA PHE A 382 -27.34 -19.82 -4.43
C PHE A 382 -27.97 -20.56 -5.61
N CYS A 383 -27.19 -20.90 -6.63
CA CYS A 383 -27.66 -21.78 -7.69
C CYS A 383 -28.12 -23.13 -7.14
N SER A 384 -27.49 -23.68 -6.09
CA SER A 384 -27.93 -24.95 -5.50
C SER A 384 -29.23 -24.86 -4.71
N THR A 385 -29.50 -23.73 -4.02
CA THR A 385 -30.77 -23.51 -3.31
C THR A 385 -31.89 -23.16 -4.29
N ALA A 386 -31.62 -22.32 -5.29
CA ALA A 386 -32.55 -22.07 -6.40
C ALA A 386 -32.88 -23.37 -7.15
N ARG A 387 -31.89 -24.25 -7.38
CA ARG A 387 -32.07 -25.62 -7.93
C ARG A 387 -32.96 -26.52 -7.07
N LYS A 388 -32.94 -26.37 -5.74
CA LYS A 388 -33.80 -27.17 -4.84
C LYS A 388 -35.24 -26.67 -4.82
N CYS A 389 -35.46 -25.37 -5.03
CA CYS A 389 -36.79 -24.79 -5.13
C CYS A 389 -37.40 -24.93 -6.54
N TRP A 390 -36.59 -25.17 -7.58
CA TRP A 390 -37.04 -25.31 -8.97
C TRP A 390 -36.46 -26.57 -9.61
N VAL A 391 -37.27 -27.63 -9.68
CA VAL A 391 -36.94 -28.84 -10.44
C VAL A 391 -37.17 -28.57 -11.93
N SER A 392 -36.13 -28.16 -12.67
CA SER A 392 -35.93 -28.46 -14.12
C SER A 392 -34.69 -27.78 -14.71
N GLN A 393 -33.95 -28.58 -15.50
CA GLN A 393 -32.99 -28.29 -16.58
C GLN A 393 -31.81 -27.32 -16.38
N TRP A 394 -30.62 -27.85 -16.64
CA TRP A 394 -29.31 -27.38 -16.16
C TRP A 394 -28.59 -26.36 -17.06
N GLN A 395 -29.28 -25.59 -17.91
CA GLN A 395 -28.59 -24.74 -18.91
C GLN A 395 -28.93 -23.24 -18.96
N MET A 396 -29.79 -22.70 -18.10
CA MET A 396 -30.08 -21.25 -18.13
C MET A 396 -30.22 -20.64 -16.73
N PHE A 397 -29.09 -20.36 -16.07
CA PHE A 397 -29.07 -19.37 -14.99
C PHE A 397 -27.94 -18.37 -15.27
N ASN A 398 -28.23 -17.39 -16.12
CA ASN A 398 -27.45 -16.17 -16.24
C ASN A 398 -28.03 -15.13 -15.27
N TRP A 399 -27.21 -14.65 -14.34
CA TRP A 399 -27.53 -13.46 -13.55
C TRP A 399 -27.45 -12.24 -14.48
N GLN A 400 -28.51 -11.97 -15.22
CA GLN A 400 -28.69 -10.67 -15.87
C GLN A 400 -29.44 -9.76 -14.89
N ARG A 401 -29.02 -8.49 -14.86
CA ARG A 401 -29.62 -7.42 -14.06
C ARG A 401 -31.14 -7.59 -14.06
N ARG A 402 -31.76 -7.55 -12.86
CA ARG A 402 -33.20 -7.63 -12.62
C ARG A 402 -34.02 -7.31 -13.87
N ALA A 403 -34.76 -8.30 -14.35
CA ALA A 403 -35.76 -8.16 -15.39
C ALA A 403 -36.82 -7.14 -14.97
N SER A 404 -36.54 -5.87 -15.27
CA SER A 404 -37.51 -4.76 -15.24
C SER A 404 -37.05 -3.70 -16.23
N CYS A 405 -36.94 -4.07 -17.51
CA CYS A 405 -36.86 -3.10 -18.60
C CYS A 405 -37.41 -3.62 -19.94
N ALA A 406 -38.23 -4.68 -19.91
CA ALA A 406 -38.79 -5.32 -21.11
C ALA A 406 -40.28 -4.99 -21.37
N ALA A 407 -40.84 -3.96 -20.72
CA ALA A 407 -42.27 -3.61 -20.87
C ALA A 407 -42.54 -2.12 -21.18
N ARG A 408 -41.56 -1.38 -21.75
CA ARG A 408 -41.75 0.05 -22.12
C ARG A 408 -41.13 0.48 -23.46
N LYS A 409 -41.04 -0.42 -24.44
CA LYS A 409 -40.73 -0.07 -25.85
C LYS A 409 -41.50 -0.94 -26.84
N ALA A 410 -42.82 -1.00 -26.69
CA ALA A 410 -43.72 -1.58 -27.69
C ALA A 410 -44.89 -0.62 -27.92
N LYS A 411 -44.57 0.53 -28.53
CA LYS A 411 -45.46 1.47 -29.23
C LYS A 411 -44.64 2.74 -29.45
N LEU A 412 -43.97 2.82 -30.59
CA LEU A 412 -43.95 4.01 -31.44
C LEU A 412 -43.02 3.76 -32.64
N VAL A 413 -43.57 4.03 -33.82
CA VAL A 413 -42.92 4.26 -35.13
C VAL A 413 -42.53 3.02 -35.94
N SER A 414 -43.47 2.64 -36.80
CA SER A 414 -43.30 2.07 -38.13
C SER A 414 -42.49 2.98 -39.07
N GLY A 415 -41.58 2.42 -39.87
CA GLY A 415 -41.02 3.11 -41.04
C GLY A 415 -39.67 2.58 -41.54
N ILE A 416 -39.72 1.70 -42.55
CA ILE A 416 -38.82 1.59 -43.73
C ILE A 416 -37.32 1.21 -43.52
N LEU A 417 -36.93 0.15 -44.24
CA LEU A 417 -35.64 -0.56 -44.46
C LEU A 417 -34.47 0.30 -45.06
N PRO A 418 -33.27 -0.26 -45.37
CA PRO A 418 -32.32 -1.12 -44.61
C PRO A 418 -30.85 -0.61 -44.75
N ILE A 419 -29.84 -1.27 -44.15
CA ILE A 419 -28.52 -1.59 -44.77
C ILE A 419 -27.64 -2.44 -43.83
N LYS A 420 -26.86 -3.32 -44.49
CA LYS A 420 -26.10 -4.51 -44.10
C LYS A 420 -24.95 -4.34 -43.09
N ALA A 421 -24.74 -5.36 -42.26
CA ALA A 421 -23.39 -5.88 -41.94
C ALA A 421 -23.44 -7.41 -41.72
N LYS A 422 -22.51 -8.12 -42.37
CA LYS A 422 -22.40 -9.59 -42.46
C LYS A 422 -21.85 -10.24 -41.17
N PRO A 423 -22.06 -11.57 -40.97
CA PRO A 423 -21.76 -12.28 -39.72
C PRO A 423 -20.52 -13.22 -39.75
N ALA A 424 -20.18 -13.69 -38.55
CA ALA A 424 -19.61 -15.00 -38.18
C ALA A 424 -18.07 -15.18 -38.14
N PRO A 425 -17.51 -16.22 -37.46
CA PRO A 425 -18.16 -17.27 -36.66
C PRO A 425 -17.58 -17.53 -35.26
N ALA A 426 -18.41 -18.19 -34.45
CA ALA A 426 -18.01 -18.95 -33.28
C ALA A 426 -17.36 -20.28 -33.69
N LEU A 427 -16.36 -20.72 -32.93
CA LEU A 427 -15.87 -22.09 -32.91
C LEU A 427 -15.82 -22.58 -31.46
N VAL A 428 -16.66 -23.57 -31.20
CA VAL A 428 -16.73 -24.41 -30.00
C VAL A 428 -16.12 -25.75 -30.38
N HIS A 429 -15.20 -26.32 -29.59
CA HIS A 429 -15.19 -27.77 -29.31
C HIS A 429 -14.36 -28.18 -28.07
N TRP A 430 -15.07 -28.60 -27.02
CA TRP A 430 -14.96 -29.80 -26.16
C TRP A 430 -13.60 -30.53 -25.92
N TRP A 431 -13.21 -30.74 -24.63
CA TRP A 431 -13.30 -32.03 -23.89
C TRP A 431 -12.59 -31.98 -22.49
N GLU A 432 -13.40 -32.30 -21.47
CA GLU A 432 -13.24 -33.04 -20.20
C GLU A 432 -12.05 -32.97 -19.21
N LEU A 433 -12.47 -32.63 -17.98
CA LEU A 433 -12.20 -33.24 -16.67
C LEU A 433 -11.62 -34.67 -16.64
N ALA A 434 -10.55 -34.87 -15.85
CA ALA A 434 -10.36 -36.11 -15.11
C ALA A 434 -9.54 -35.89 -13.81
N VAL A 435 -9.97 -36.62 -12.78
CA VAL A 435 -9.24 -37.04 -11.56
C VAL A 435 -9.23 -36.10 -10.34
N ILE A 436 -10.27 -36.27 -9.52
CA ILE A 436 -10.14 -36.32 -8.05
C ILE A 436 -9.99 -37.80 -7.67
N SER A 437 -8.85 -38.23 -7.12
CA SER A 437 -8.78 -39.16 -5.97
C SER A 437 -7.32 -39.40 -5.55
N ARG A 438 -7.13 -39.72 -4.26
CA ARG A 438 -5.91 -40.18 -3.56
C ARG A 438 -4.99 -39.09 -3.00
N LEU A 439 -5.12 -38.82 -1.69
CA LEU A 439 -4.23 -39.37 -0.65
C LEU A 439 -4.50 -38.69 0.71
N ILE A 440 -5.16 -39.42 1.61
CA ILE A 440 -5.01 -39.29 3.06
C ILE A 440 -4.28 -40.57 3.48
N SER A 441 -3.08 -40.43 4.04
CA SER A 441 -2.55 -41.31 5.10
C SER A 441 -1.30 -40.66 5.71
N PRO A 442 -1.11 -40.72 7.04
CA PRO A 442 -0.02 -40.07 7.76
C PRO A 442 1.21 -40.98 7.87
N SER A 443 2.42 -40.42 7.83
CA SER A 443 3.52 -40.73 8.77
C SER A 443 4.89 -40.27 8.27
N ARG A 444 5.66 -39.75 9.23
CA ARG A 444 7.09 -39.97 9.54
C ARG A 444 7.87 -38.68 9.71
N MET A 445 8.19 -38.43 10.98
CA MET A 445 9.33 -37.65 11.43
C MET A 445 10.59 -38.17 10.75
N ALA A 446 11.36 -37.27 10.16
CA ALA A 446 12.78 -37.45 9.94
C ALA A 446 13.47 -36.16 10.38
N GLN A 447 14.16 -36.23 11.52
CA GLN A 447 15.15 -35.25 11.92
C GLN A 447 16.24 -35.21 10.85
N THR A 448 16.48 -34.04 10.27
CA THR A 448 17.71 -33.75 9.55
C THR A 448 18.22 -32.40 10.02
N SER A 449 19.29 -32.46 10.80
CA SER A 449 20.09 -31.33 11.24
C SER A 449 20.84 -30.75 10.05
N LEU A 450 20.49 -29.53 9.63
CA LEU A 450 21.33 -28.74 8.73
C LEU A 450 21.88 -27.54 9.50
N LYS A 451 23.20 -27.57 9.69
CA LYS A 451 24.02 -26.45 10.21
C LYS A 451 23.93 -25.28 9.23
N LEU A 452 23.51 -24.11 9.72
CA LEU A 452 23.61 -22.84 9.01
C LEU A 452 24.97 -22.18 9.34
N PRO A 453 25.70 -21.62 8.36
CA PRO A 453 26.89 -20.81 8.64
C PRO A 453 26.50 -19.44 9.19
N SER A 454 27.30 -18.95 10.13
CA SER A 454 27.09 -17.72 10.88
C SER A 454 27.30 -16.46 10.01
N THR A 455 26.23 -15.69 9.76
CA THR A 455 26.35 -14.32 9.26
C THR A 455 26.48 -13.35 10.44
N ARG A 456 27.67 -12.79 10.64
CA ARG A 456 27.92 -11.76 11.67
C ARG A 456 27.24 -10.44 11.28
N VAL A 457 26.20 -10.05 12.01
CA VAL A 457 25.72 -8.66 12.06
C VAL A 457 26.65 -7.89 13.00
N ARG A 458 27.46 -6.96 12.48
CA ARG A 458 28.19 -5.99 13.31
C ARG A 458 27.28 -4.84 13.67
N VAL A 459 26.67 -4.90 14.86
CA VAL A 459 26.14 -3.72 15.55
C VAL A 459 27.34 -3.07 16.24
N LYS A 460 27.78 -1.88 15.79
CA LYS A 460 28.64 -1.02 16.62
C LYS A 460 27.73 -0.23 17.55
N SER A 461 27.49 -0.75 18.75
CA SER A 461 26.90 0.03 19.84
C SER A 461 28.02 0.76 20.58
N ALA A 462 27.97 2.10 20.57
CA ALA A 462 28.61 2.89 21.61
C ALA A 462 27.68 2.86 22.82
N TRP A 463 28.10 2.17 23.87
CA TRP A 463 27.39 2.15 25.15
C TRP A 463 27.58 3.51 25.82
N ILE A 464 26.52 4.30 25.90
CA ILE A 464 26.41 5.41 26.86
C ILE A 464 25.46 4.91 27.94
N ASN A 465 25.98 4.73 29.15
CA ASN A 465 25.20 4.41 30.33
C ASN A 465 24.23 5.57 30.63
N SER A 466 22.93 5.31 30.64
CA SER A 466 21.95 6.21 31.25
C SER A 466 20.97 5.41 32.12
N THR A 467 21.14 5.58 33.42
CA THR A 467 20.26 5.17 34.53
C THR A 467 18.87 5.82 34.36
N PRO A 468 17.75 5.19 34.81
CA PRO A 468 16.41 5.67 34.53
C PRO A 468 15.99 6.78 35.49
N CYS A 469 15.69 7.97 34.97
CA CYS A 469 15.09 9.06 35.75
C CYS A 469 13.60 9.20 35.37
N TRP A 470 12.75 8.47 36.07
CA TRP A 470 11.32 8.74 36.18
C TRP A 470 11.04 9.18 37.61
N THR A 471 11.05 10.49 37.88
CA THR A 471 10.31 11.14 38.99
C THR A 471 10.50 12.66 38.95
N ALA A 472 9.42 13.37 39.25
CA ALA A 472 9.35 14.79 39.65
C ALA A 472 9.53 15.88 38.58
N VAL A 473 8.44 16.23 37.90
CA VAL A 473 8.16 17.65 37.56
C VAL A 473 6.75 17.98 38.05
N HIS A 474 6.67 18.37 39.32
CA HIS A 474 5.55 19.11 39.88
C HIS A 474 6.12 20.06 40.95
N ARG A 475 5.74 21.34 40.86
CA ARG A 475 6.06 22.49 41.73
C ARG A 475 7.32 23.28 41.36
N SER A 476 7.14 24.39 40.65
CA SER A 476 7.27 25.74 41.23
C SER A 476 7.07 26.81 40.16
N ILE A 477 5.88 27.40 40.09
CA ILE A 477 5.68 28.76 39.59
C ILE A 477 4.93 29.50 40.69
N GLN A 478 5.70 30.14 41.56
CA GLN A 478 5.28 31.21 42.46
C GLN A 478 6.53 32.05 42.75
N SER A 479 6.73 33.08 41.94
CA SER A 479 7.25 34.43 42.27
C SER A 479 7.48 35.17 40.97
#